data_AF-A0ABD3LMI7-F1
#
_entry.id   AF-A0ABD3LMI7-F1
#
_cell.length_a   1.000
_cell.length_b   1.000
_cell.length_c   1.000
_cell.angle_alpha   90.00
_cell.angle_beta   90.00
_cell.angle_gamma   90.00
#
_symmetry.space_group_name_H-M   'P 1'
#
loop_
_entity.id
_entity.type
_entity.pdbx_description
1 polymer ?
#
loop_
_entity_poly.entity_id
_entity_poly.type
_entity_poly.pdbx_seq_one_letter_code
_entity_poly.pdbx_strand_id
1 'polypeptide(L)'
;MDLFTKTGAVKLRSHLDKYLVADDDRKTARQIRNGAAARARWSVEPVEGRADLVRLRSCHGRYLAASDEPFLLGMTGKKVLQALPGEGPSSSWTLEWEPIRDGFQVKLRSWCGKYLRANGGPPPWRNSVTHNDPLAGGTQNWVLWDVEAVAGSADWEAPDEYSSAYSSFSSSVGGRDDDVAARSEVVSPTAVAVAPSKMEIKQWFPSMSGIARAQGEEAKKAAAIDQVVEGLSLLEDAVGKISKGKPFFGGDTIGFLDIALGCFLGWVRVTERTQGLKLLDQAKIPGLAKWAERFCADSAVKGVMPETEKLAEFAKLIMAKFRAPPPQ
;
A
#
# COMPACT_ATOMS: atom_id res chain seq x y z
N MET A 1 -6.34 -27.05 5.93
CA MET A 1 -5.28 -27.91 5.36
C MET A 1 -5.73 -28.60 4.08
N ASP A 2 -6.87 -29.29 4.05
CA ASP A 2 -7.33 -30.07 2.90
C ASP A 2 -7.43 -29.34 1.54
N LEU A 3 -7.71 -28.03 1.51
CA LEU A 3 -7.79 -27.27 0.25
C LEU A 3 -6.41 -27.04 -0.38
N PHE A 4 -5.39 -26.75 0.44
CA PHE A 4 -4.02 -26.53 -0.03
C PHE A 4 -3.30 -27.84 -0.37
N THR A 5 -3.70 -28.96 0.24
CA THR A 5 -3.08 -30.26 0.00
C THR A 5 -3.74 -31.05 -1.13
N LYS A 6 -5.02 -30.79 -1.45
CA LYS A 6 -5.73 -31.46 -2.56
C LYS A 6 -5.60 -30.74 -3.90
N THR A 7 -5.16 -29.48 -3.92
CA THR A 7 -5.15 -28.66 -5.13
C THR A 7 -3.74 -28.19 -5.42
N GLY A 8 -3.23 -28.50 -6.61
CA GLY A 8 -1.86 -28.12 -7.00
C GLY A 8 -1.67 -26.61 -7.15
N ALA A 9 -2.75 -25.85 -7.29
CA ALA A 9 -2.72 -24.39 -7.36
C ALA A 9 -4.00 -23.74 -6.79
N VAL A 10 -3.84 -22.52 -6.29
CA VAL A 10 -4.90 -21.72 -5.70
C VAL A 10 -4.88 -20.28 -6.20
N LYS A 11 -6.02 -19.61 -6.08
CA LYS A 11 -6.17 -18.15 -6.11
C LYS A 11 -6.64 -17.70 -4.74
N LEU A 12 -6.13 -16.55 -4.30
CA LEU A 12 -6.46 -15.97 -3.00
C LEU A 12 -7.20 -14.66 -3.22
N ARG A 13 -8.48 -14.62 -2.86
CA ARG A 13 -9.33 -13.42 -2.96
C ARG A 13 -9.45 -12.74 -1.60
N SER A 14 -9.23 -11.43 -1.55
CA SER A 14 -9.31 -10.63 -0.34
C SER A 14 -10.70 -10.07 -0.10
N HIS A 15 -10.91 -9.48 1.08
CA HIS A 15 -12.13 -8.73 1.44
C HIS A 15 -12.48 -7.55 0.51
N LEU A 16 -11.63 -7.19 -0.45
CA LEU A 16 -11.87 -6.12 -1.43
C LEU A 16 -12.31 -6.66 -2.81
N ASP A 17 -12.64 -7.95 -2.89
CA ASP A 17 -12.90 -8.68 -4.15
C ASP A 17 -11.75 -8.51 -5.15
N LYS A 18 -10.52 -8.64 -4.63
CA LYS A 18 -9.29 -8.59 -5.41
C LYS A 18 -8.45 -9.81 -5.12
N TYR A 19 -7.67 -10.22 -6.11
CA TYR A 19 -6.83 -11.39 -6.05
C TYR A 19 -5.39 -10.99 -5.72
N LEU A 20 -4.74 -11.80 -4.89
CA LEU A 20 -3.29 -11.77 -4.72
C LEU A 20 -2.62 -12.11 -6.05
N VAL A 21 -1.75 -11.24 -6.53
CA VAL A 21 -0.99 -11.44 -7.75
C VAL A 21 0.49 -11.19 -7.56
N ALA A 22 1.29 -11.97 -8.25
CA ALA A 22 2.68 -11.65 -8.52
C ALA A 22 2.74 -10.44 -9.46
N ASP A 23 3.44 -9.38 -9.07
CA ASP A 23 3.63 -8.21 -9.94
C ASP A 23 4.70 -8.51 -11.02
N ASP A 24 4.60 -7.80 -12.14
CA ASP A 24 5.43 -8.03 -13.32
C ASP A 24 6.90 -7.61 -13.09
N ASP A 25 7.17 -6.88 -11.99
CA ASP A 25 8.50 -6.51 -11.52
C ASP A 25 9.30 -7.70 -10.95
N ARG A 26 8.67 -8.87 -10.79
CA ARG A 26 9.24 -10.12 -10.23
C ARG A 26 9.82 -9.94 -8.82
N LYS A 27 9.44 -8.88 -8.11
CA LYS A 27 9.93 -8.52 -6.78
C LYS A 27 8.81 -8.34 -5.78
N THR A 28 7.66 -7.81 -6.19
CA THR A 28 6.57 -7.45 -5.29
C THR A 28 5.32 -8.30 -5.52
N ALA A 29 4.50 -8.43 -4.48
CA ALA A 29 3.17 -9.00 -4.59
C ALA A 29 2.12 -7.93 -4.24
N ARG A 30 1.00 -7.94 -4.96
CA ARG A 30 -0.06 -6.93 -4.84
C ARG A 30 -1.43 -7.53 -5.04
N GLN A 31 -2.46 -6.69 -5.00
CA GLN A 31 -3.83 -7.06 -5.28
C GLN A 31 -4.35 -6.42 -6.56
N ILE A 32 -5.12 -7.16 -7.35
CA ILE A 32 -5.84 -6.62 -8.52
C ILE A 32 -7.24 -7.22 -8.64
N ARG A 33 -8.14 -6.54 -9.34
CA ARG A 33 -9.51 -7.05 -9.59
C ARG A 33 -9.54 -8.22 -10.59
N ASN A 34 -8.57 -8.31 -11.50
CA ASN A 34 -8.55 -9.34 -12.53
C ASN A 34 -8.01 -10.68 -11.99
N GLY A 35 -8.91 -11.54 -11.53
CA GLY A 35 -8.59 -12.90 -11.06
C GLY A 35 -8.38 -13.94 -12.15
N ALA A 36 -8.63 -13.61 -13.43
CA ALA A 36 -8.43 -14.55 -14.55
C ALA A 36 -6.95 -14.64 -14.98
N ALA A 37 -6.15 -13.63 -14.63
CA ALA A 37 -4.74 -13.57 -15.04
C ALA A 37 -3.90 -14.70 -14.44
N ALA A 38 -2.95 -15.23 -15.22
CA ALA A 38 -2.03 -16.28 -14.78
C ALA A 38 -1.25 -15.89 -13.50
N ARG A 39 -0.93 -14.60 -13.35
CA ARG A 39 -0.28 -14.04 -12.16
C ARG A 39 -1.09 -14.12 -10.86
N ALA A 40 -2.38 -14.43 -10.93
CA ALA A 40 -3.23 -14.68 -9.76
C ALA A 40 -3.18 -16.14 -9.30
N ARG A 41 -2.64 -17.04 -10.12
CA ARG A 41 -2.48 -18.45 -9.79
C ARG A 41 -1.18 -18.65 -9.02
N TRP A 42 -1.28 -19.28 -7.85
CA TRP A 42 -0.16 -19.67 -7.02
C TRP A 42 -0.14 -21.19 -6.88
N SER A 43 0.93 -21.83 -7.36
CA SER A 43 1.13 -23.26 -7.12
C SER A 43 1.47 -23.49 -5.65
N VAL A 44 0.88 -24.53 -5.06
CA VAL A 44 1.06 -24.83 -3.64
C VAL A 44 2.05 -25.97 -3.52
N GLU A 45 3.22 -25.69 -2.94
CA GLU A 45 4.26 -26.67 -2.71
C GLU A 45 4.35 -26.97 -1.21
N PRO A 46 4.08 -28.21 -0.74
CA PRO A 46 4.24 -28.56 0.67
C PRO A 46 5.71 -28.52 1.09
N VAL A 47 5.99 -28.17 2.34
CA VAL A 47 7.35 -28.16 2.88
C VAL A 47 7.71 -29.55 3.39
N GLU A 48 8.82 -30.11 2.89
CA GLU A 48 9.30 -31.43 3.32
C GLU A 48 9.57 -31.45 4.83
N GLY A 49 9.04 -32.47 5.52
CA GLY A 49 9.16 -32.61 6.98
C GLY A 49 8.26 -31.67 7.80
N ARG A 50 7.56 -30.70 7.19
CA ARG A 50 6.64 -29.78 7.89
C ARG A 50 5.29 -29.68 7.17
N ALA A 51 4.40 -30.63 7.48
CA ALA A 51 3.08 -30.76 6.84
C ALA A 51 2.12 -29.59 7.12
N ASP A 52 2.43 -28.76 8.11
CA ASP A 52 1.70 -27.55 8.48
C ASP A 52 2.03 -26.35 7.57
N LEU A 53 3.11 -26.43 6.79
CA LEU A 53 3.62 -25.32 6.00
C LEU A 53 3.53 -25.56 4.50
N VAL A 54 3.31 -24.47 3.78
CA VAL A 54 3.30 -24.44 2.32
C VAL A 54 4.17 -23.30 1.81
N ARG A 55 4.66 -23.48 0.58
CA ARG A 55 5.28 -22.43 -0.23
C ARG A 55 4.34 -22.12 -1.40
N LEU A 56 4.18 -20.84 -1.70
CA LEU A 56 3.32 -20.37 -2.78
C LEU A 56 4.19 -19.89 -3.94
N ARG A 57 4.20 -20.64 -5.04
CA ARG A 57 5.00 -20.34 -6.23
C ARG A 57 4.16 -19.59 -7.27
N SER A 58 4.67 -18.45 -7.71
CA SER A 58 4.09 -17.61 -8.76
C SER A 58 4.33 -18.17 -10.16
N CYS A 59 3.63 -17.62 -11.15
CA CYS A 59 3.89 -17.89 -12.57
C CYS A 59 5.28 -17.46 -13.06
N HIS A 60 6.04 -16.70 -12.27
CA HIS A 60 7.43 -16.33 -12.56
C HIS A 60 8.45 -17.30 -11.98
N GLY A 61 7.99 -18.41 -11.37
CA GLY A 61 8.86 -19.37 -10.69
C GLY A 61 9.41 -18.87 -9.34
N ARG A 62 8.95 -17.72 -8.86
CA ARG A 62 9.34 -17.13 -7.56
C ARG A 62 8.31 -17.40 -6.49
N TYR A 63 8.73 -17.42 -5.23
CA TYR A 63 7.89 -17.72 -4.08
C TYR A 63 7.45 -16.46 -3.35
N LEU A 64 6.25 -16.51 -2.78
CA LEU A 64 5.74 -15.48 -1.88
C LEU A 64 6.56 -15.49 -0.58
N ALA A 65 7.22 -14.39 -0.25
CA ALA A 65 8.15 -14.28 0.86
C ALA A 65 7.74 -13.19 1.85
N ALA A 66 7.77 -13.49 3.14
CA ALA A 66 7.65 -12.51 4.22
C ALA A 66 9.03 -11.90 4.53
N SER A 67 9.15 -10.57 4.41
CA SER A 67 10.41 -9.84 4.64
C SER A 67 10.37 -9.10 5.98
N ASP A 68 11.52 -8.85 6.60
CA ASP A 68 11.59 -7.98 7.77
C ASP A 68 11.53 -6.47 7.42
N GLU A 69 11.61 -6.16 6.12
CA GLU A 69 11.59 -4.78 5.64
C GLU A 69 10.26 -4.08 5.92
N PRO A 70 10.26 -2.85 6.47
CA PRO A 70 9.05 -2.05 6.57
C PRO A 70 8.50 -1.73 5.17
N PHE A 71 7.18 -1.81 4.98
CA PHE A 71 6.57 -1.49 3.68
C PHE A 71 6.68 0.01 3.35
N LEU A 72 6.27 0.86 4.29
CA LEU A 72 6.41 2.31 4.22
C LEU A 72 6.83 2.80 5.60
N LEU A 73 7.72 3.79 5.62
CA LEU A 73 8.18 4.41 6.87
C LEU A 73 6.98 4.98 7.64
N GLY A 74 6.81 4.55 8.90
CA GLY A 74 5.70 4.99 9.76
C GLY A 74 4.37 4.26 9.56
N MET A 75 4.26 3.28 8.64
CA MET A 75 3.07 2.44 8.49
C MET A 75 3.23 1.06 9.11
N THR A 76 2.14 0.49 9.63
CA THR A 76 2.15 -0.84 10.26
C THR A 76 2.13 -1.93 9.19
N GLY A 77 3.18 -2.74 9.11
CA GLY A 77 3.21 -3.89 8.22
C GLY A 77 4.52 -3.97 7.44
N LYS A 78 4.98 -5.19 7.28
CA LYS A 78 6.24 -5.51 6.61
C LYS A 78 5.99 -6.01 5.20
N LYS A 79 6.99 -5.87 4.32
CA LYS A 79 6.87 -6.19 2.90
C LYS A 79 6.62 -7.68 2.68
N VAL A 80 5.85 -7.96 1.64
CA VAL A 80 5.72 -9.30 1.06
C VAL A 80 6.28 -9.24 -0.35
N LEU A 81 7.23 -10.12 -0.62
CA LEU A 81 8.08 -10.09 -1.81
C LEU A 81 7.94 -11.37 -2.64
N GLN A 82 8.51 -11.35 -3.83
CA GLN A 82 8.77 -12.51 -4.66
C GLN A 82 10.26 -12.86 -4.57
N ALA A 83 10.60 -14.04 -4.06
CA ALA A 83 11.99 -14.47 -3.86
C ALA A 83 12.23 -15.90 -4.39
N LEU A 84 13.46 -16.18 -4.81
CA LEU A 84 13.90 -17.55 -5.10
C LEU A 84 14.46 -18.20 -3.83
N PRO A 85 14.40 -19.53 -3.70
CA PRO A 85 15.12 -20.24 -2.66
C PRO A 85 16.63 -19.97 -2.80
N GLY A 86 17.26 -19.42 -1.76
CA GLY A 86 18.71 -19.15 -1.73
C GLY A 86 19.18 -17.82 -2.34
N GLU A 87 18.27 -16.93 -2.76
CA GLU A 87 18.63 -15.60 -3.28
C GLU A 87 18.59 -14.54 -2.15
N GLY A 88 19.74 -13.93 -1.82
CA GLY A 88 19.86 -12.89 -0.80
C GLY A 88 19.91 -13.40 0.65
N PRO A 89 19.72 -12.54 1.67
CA PRO A 89 19.66 -12.95 3.09
C PRO A 89 18.40 -13.75 3.46
N SER A 90 17.54 -14.03 2.49
CA SER A 90 16.29 -14.75 2.65
C SER A 90 16.55 -16.26 2.82
N SER A 91 16.68 -16.72 4.06
CA SER A 91 16.67 -18.15 4.35
C SER A 91 15.33 -18.78 3.94
N SER A 92 15.33 -20.08 3.65
CA SER A 92 14.16 -20.83 3.14
C SER A 92 12.89 -20.62 3.96
N TRP A 93 13.00 -20.40 5.27
CA TRP A 93 11.90 -20.14 6.20
C TRP A 93 11.07 -18.89 5.88
N THR A 94 11.59 -17.94 5.09
CA THR A 94 10.89 -16.69 4.74
C THR A 94 9.84 -16.92 3.68
N LEU A 95 9.94 -18.04 2.95
CA LEU A 95 9.04 -18.47 1.88
C LEU A 95 7.89 -19.33 2.41
N GLU A 96 7.94 -19.70 3.69
CA GLU A 96 7.05 -20.68 4.30
C GLU A 96 5.89 -19.97 4.99
N TRP A 97 4.68 -20.44 4.69
CA TRP A 97 3.43 -19.93 5.23
C TRP A 97 2.63 -21.06 5.83
N GLU A 98 2.02 -20.81 6.98
CA GLU A 98 1.11 -21.73 7.63
C GLU A 98 -0.34 -21.32 7.35
N PRO A 99 -1.11 -22.13 6.60
CA PRO A 99 -2.51 -21.84 6.34
C PRO A 99 -3.39 -22.22 7.53
N ILE A 100 -3.87 -21.22 8.26
CA ILE A 100 -4.78 -21.39 9.39
C ILE A 100 -6.21 -21.17 8.91
N ARG A 101 -7.06 -22.18 9.05
CA ARG A 101 -8.48 -22.10 8.65
C ARG A 101 -9.27 -21.25 9.63
N ASP A 102 -10.05 -20.31 9.11
CA ASP A 102 -11.00 -19.48 9.86
C ASP A 102 -12.34 -19.50 9.15
N GLY A 103 -13.21 -20.43 9.54
CA GLY A 103 -14.46 -20.73 8.84
C GLY A 103 -14.22 -21.21 7.39
N PHE A 104 -14.77 -20.44 6.43
CA PHE A 104 -14.59 -20.66 4.99
C PHE A 104 -13.37 -19.93 4.40
N GLN A 105 -12.72 -19.09 5.20
CA GLN A 105 -11.56 -18.30 4.79
C GLN A 105 -10.29 -18.86 5.43
N VAL A 106 -9.14 -18.33 5.01
CA VAL A 106 -7.84 -18.72 5.57
C VAL A 106 -7.04 -17.50 5.95
N LYS A 107 -6.23 -17.66 7.00
CA LYS A 107 -5.14 -16.77 7.36
C LYS A 107 -3.83 -17.46 6.99
N LEU A 108 -2.90 -16.72 6.40
CA LEU A 108 -1.57 -17.24 6.09
C LEU A 108 -0.58 -16.65 7.08
N ARG A 109 -0.10 -17.47 8.03
CA ARG A 109 0.84 -17.06 9.07
C ARG A 109 2.27 -17.22 8.56
N SER A 110 3.06 -16.16 8.69
CA SER A 110 4.49 -16.12 8.38
C SER A 110 5.35 -16.62 9.56
N TRP A 111 6.64 -16.84 9.32
CA TRP A 111 7.63 -17.29 10.31
C TRP A 111 7.67 -16.45 11.62
N CYS A 112 7.32 -15.16 11.56
CA CYS A 112 7.32 -14.26 12.72
C CYS A 112 5.93 -14.17 13.41
N GLY A 113 5.02 -15.09 13.11
CA GLY A 113 3.68 -15.15 13.70
C GLY A 113 2.68 -14.12 13.16
N LYS A 114 3.10 -13.29 12.19
CA LYS A 114 2.26 -12.28 11.53
C LYS A 114 1.50 -12.87 10.35
N TYR A 115 0.41 -12.23 9.92
CA TYR A 115 -0.46 -12.76 8.89
C TYR A 115 -0.41 -11.96 7.60
N LEU A 116 -0.55 -12.64 6.46
CA LEU A 116 -0.70 -12.02 5.15
C LEU A 116 -1.93 -11.10 5.13
N ARG A 117 -1.71 -9.83 4.81
CA ARG A 117 -2.71 -8.77 4.87
C ARG A 117 -2.89 -8.08 3.53
N ALA A 118 -4.14 -8.02 3.09
CA ALA A 118 -4.61 -7.25 1.96
C ALA A 118 -4.88 -5.79 2.35
N ASN A 119 -4.06 -4.84 1.89
CA ASN A 119 -4.24 -3.44 2.22
C ASN A 119 -5.28 -2.73 1.34
N GLY A 120 -6.30 -2.18 1.99
CA GLY A 120 -7.16 -1.15 1.44
C GLY A 120 -6.66 0.25 1.82
N GLY A 121 -7.16 1.31 1.16
CA GLY A 121 -6.82 2.70 1.49
C GLY A 121 -6.25 3.50 0.30
N PRO A 122 -5.52 4.61 0.55
CA PRO A 122 -4.91 5.43 -0.50
C PRO A 122 -3.60 4.86 -1.03
N PRO A 123 -3.19 5.18 -2.28
CA PRO A 123 -1.83 4.92 -2.74
C PRO A 123 -0.79 5.62 -1.83
N PRO A 124 0.42 5.06 -1.63
CA PRO A 124 0.94 3.82 -2.20
C PRO A 124 0.48 2.54 -1.46
N TRP A 125 -0.28 2.70 -0.37
CA TRP A 125 -0.81 1.59 0.43
C TRP A 125 -1.91 0.79 -0.27
N ARG A 126 -2.69 1.46 -1.13
CA ARG A 126 -3.76 0.84 -1.90
C ARG A 126 -3.23 -0.31 -2.73
N ASN A 127 -3.91 -1.46 -2.62
CA ASN A 127 -3.59 -2.69 -3.35
C ASN A 127 -2.26 -3.35 -2.96
N SER A 128 -1.54 -2.84 -1.97
CA SER A 128 -0.35 -3.54 -1.51
C SER A 128 -0.71 -4.77 -0.69
N VAL A 129 0.27 -5.67 -0.56
CA VAL A 129 0.20 -6.84 0.30
C VAL A 129 1.37 -6.76 1.27
N THR A 130 1.08 -6.98 2.54
CA THR A 130 2.03 -6.90 3.64
C THR A 130 1.78 -8.06 4.59
N HIS A 131 2.66 -8.30 5.56
CA HIS A 131 2.30 -9.15 6.70
C HIS A 131 2.33 -8.34 7.98
N ASN A 132 1.34 -8.55 8.85
CA ASN A 132 1.16 -7.78 10.08
C ASN A 132 0.31 -8.56 11.11
N ASP A 133 0.28 -8.09 12.35
CA ASP A 133 -0.74 -8.55 13.31
C ASP A 133 -2.12 -8.07 12.87
N PRO A 134 -3.17 -8.87 13.11
CA PRO A 134 -4.52 -8.39 12.97
C PRO A 134 -4.76 -7.37 14.08
N LEU A 135 -4.91 -6.09 13.72
CA LEU A 135 -5.22 -5.04 14.69
C LEU A 135 -6.62 -5.32 15.29
N ALA A 136 -6.76 -5.08 16.60
CA ALA A 136 -8.07 -5.10 17.25
C ALA A 136 -8.99 -4.06 16.59
N GLY A 137 -10.16 -4.49 16.07
CA GLY A 137 -11.15 -3.61 15.44
C GLY A 137 -11.37 -3.85 13.94
N GLY A 138 -11.74 -2.81 13.19
CA GLY A 138 -12.30 -2.88 11.82
C GLY A 138 -11.36 -3.30 10.68
N THR A 139 -10.23 -3.94 10.98
CA THR A 139 -9.30 -4.47 9.95
C THR A 139 -9.02 -5.97 10.10
N GLN A 140 -9.75 -6.67 10.98
CA GLN A 140 -9.59 -8.11 11.18
C GLN A 140 -9.84 -8.94 9.91
N ASN A 141 -10.76 -8.51 9.06
CA ASN A 141 -11.03 -9.18 7.78
C ASN A 141 -9.94 -8.93 6.73
N TRP A 142 -8.94 -8.07 6.98
CA TRP A 142 -7.88 -7.79 6.01
C TRP A 142 -6.87 -8.92 5.88
N VAL A 143 -6.82 -9.82 6.87
CA VAL A 143 -5.97 -11.01 6.87
C VAL A 143 -6.70 -12.28 6.45
N LEU A 144 -8.00 -12.17 6.16
CA LEU A 144 -8.83 -13.28 5.70
C LEU A 144 -8.82 -13.34 4.18
N TRP A 145 -8.57 -14.53 3.65
CA TRP A 145 -8.52 -14.81 2.22
C TRP A 145 -9.46 -15.95 1.88
N ASP A 146 -10.30 -15.73 0.86
CA ASP A 146 -11.06 -16.79 0.22
C ASP A 146 -10.12 -17.58 -0.69
N VAL A 147 -10.14 -18.90 -0.56
CA VAL A 147 -9.31 -19.80 -1.37
C VAL A 147 -10.14 -20.36 -2.50
N GLU A 148 -9.78 -19.99 -3.71
CA GLU A 148 -10.36 -20.53 -4.93
C GLU A 148 -9.39 -21.56 -5.52
N ALA A 149 -9.77 -22.83 -5.45
CA ALA A 149 -9.01 -23.92 -6.05
C ALA A 149 -8.92 -23.74 -7.56
N VAL A 150 -7.72 -23.89 -8.12
CA VAL A 150 -7.51 -23.92 -9.57
C VAL A 150 -7.06 -25.30 -9.96
N ALA A 151 -7.82 -25.98 -10.82
CA ALA A 151 -7.36 -27.20 -11.45
C ALA A 151 -6.07 -26.89 -12.23
N GLY A 152 -4.97 -27.59 -11.92
CA GLY A 152 -3.67 -27.37 -12.54
C GLY A 152 -2.91 -28.67 -12.68
N SER A 153 -2.65 -29.04 -13.93
CA SER A 153 -1.55 -29.91 -14.32
C SER A 153 -0.22 -29.29 -13.86
N ALA A 154 0.70 -30.14 -13.42
CA ALA A 154 1.97 -29.76 -12.78
C ALA A 154 3.04 -29.22 -13.74
N ASP A 155 2.77 -29.19 -15.04
CA ASP A 155 3.77 -28.90 -16.07
C ASP A 155 3.52 -27.53 -16.70
N TRP A 156 4.35 -26.55 -16.33
CA TRP A 156 4.55 -25.35 -17.14
C TRP A 156 6.00 -25.35 -17.62
N GLU A 157 6.22 -25.84 -18.85
CA GLU A 157 7.44 -25.55 -19.61
C GLU A 157 7.48 -24.05 -19.94
N ALA A 158 8.65 -23.44 -19.75
CA ALA A 158 8.88 -22.05 -20.07
C ALA A 158 8.87 -21.85 -21.59
N PRO A 159 8.21 -20.80 -22.13
CA PRO A 159 8.48 -20.38 -23.50
C PRO A 159 9.88 -19.76 -23.55
N ASP A 160 10.82 -20.51 -24.12
CA ASP A 160 12.10 -20.03 -24.62
C ASP A 160 11.85 -19.02 -25.74
N GLU A 161 11.90 -17.72 -25.42
CA GLU A 161 12.29 -16.68 -26.38
C GLU A 161 12.36 -15.34 -25.64
N TYR A 162 13.55 -15.03 -25.09
CA TYR A 162 14.21 -13.73 -25.19
C TYR A 162 15.49 -13.76 -24.33
N SER A 163 16.39 -14.69 -24.64
CA SER A 163 17.78 -14.60 -24.21
C SER A 163 18.57 -13.98 -25.37
N SER A 164 19.04 -12.75 -25.20
CA SER A 164 20.45 -12.38 -25.44
C SER A 164 20.63 -10.90 -25.74
N ALA A 165 21.08 -10.18 -24.71
CA ALA A 165 21.98 -9.02 -24.68
C ALA A 165 21.57 -8.32 -23.38
N TYR A 166 22.24 -8.46 -22.25
CA TYR A 166 23.65 -8.16 -22.05
C TYR A 166 24.13 -8.92 -20.80
N SER A 167 25.14 -9.77 -20.96
CA SER A 167 26.05 -10.09 -19.87
C SER A 167 27.39 -10.45 -20.49
N SER A 168 28.34 -9.51 -20.39
CA SER A 168 29.73 -9.77 -19.98
C SER A 168 30.57 -8.51 -20.17
N PHE A 169 31.02 -7.89 -19.09
CA PHE A 169 32.37 -8.04 -18.53
C PHE A 169 32.44 -7.12 -17.28
N SER A 170 32.60 -7.65 -16.06
CA SER A 170 33.81 -8.12 -15.37
C SER A 170 34.67 -7.01 -14.73
N SER A 171 34.72 -7.05 -13.39
CA SER A 171 35.88 -6.85 -12.47
C SER A 171 36.66 -5.51 -12.52
N SER A 172 37.07 -4.86 -11.41
CA SER A 172 37.98 -5.40 -10.36
C SER A 172 38.25 -4.38 -9.20
N VAL A 173 38.42 -4.91 -7.98
CA VAL A 173 39.26 -4.55 -6.79
C VAL A 173 39.25 -3.19 -6.04
N GLY A 174 39.24 -3.33 -4.69
CA GLY A 174 39.99 -2.55 -3.66
C GLY A 174 39.08 -1.81 -2.67
N GLY A 175 39.16 -1.87 -1.33
CA GLY A 175 40.01 -2.52 -0.32
C GLY A 175 39.87 -1.75 1.02
N ARG A 176 40.00 -2.47 2.16
CA ARG A 176 40.29 -2.03 3.57
C ARG A 176 39.16 -1.56 4.54
N ASP A 177 38.88 -2.45 5.51
CA ASP A 177 39.05 -2.37 6.99
C ASP A 177 38.75 -1.05 7.76
N ASP A 178 37.82 -1.09 8.74
CA ASP A 178 38.10 -1.26 10.19
C ASP A 178 36.91 -0.88 11.13
N ASP A 179 36.93 -1.49 12.32
CA ASP A 179 35.96 -1.58 13.42
C ASP A 179 35.43 -0.27 14.07
N VAL A 180 34.29 -0.38 14.79
CA VAL A 180 34.18 -0.20 16.27
C VAL A 180 32.72 -0.08 16.73
N ALA A 181 32.40 -0.86 17.77
CA ALA A 181 31.13 -0.88 18.49
C ALA A 181 30.92 0.34 19.41
N ALA A 182 29.67 0.80 19.55
CA ALA A 182 29.21 1.48 20.75
C ALA A 182 27.70 1.30 20.96
N ARG A 183 27.35 0.65 22.09
CA ARG A 183 26.02 0.66 22.70
C ARG A 183 25.77 2.01 23.36
N SER A 184 24.53 2.51 23.29
CA SER A 184 23.96 3.41 24.30
C SER A 184 22.45 3.28 24.31
N GLU A 185 21.93 2.93 25.49
CA GLU A 185 20.52 2.90 25.85
C GLU A 185 20.04 4.33 26.17
N VAL A 186 18.86 4.74 25.67
CA VAL A 186 18.10 5.86 26.27
C VAL A 186 16.58 5.59 26.18
N VAL A 187 16.05 5.14 27.31
CA VAL A 187 14.84 5.57 28.05
C VAL A 187 13.57 5.98 27.26
N SER A 188 12.52 5.20 27.52
CA SER A 188 11.10 5.39 27.22
C SER A 188 10.48 6.60 27.95
N PRO A 189 9.53 7.35 27.32
CA PRO A 189 8.55 8.13 28.07
C PRO A 189 7.12 7.59 27.95
N THR A 190 6.56 7.36 29.11
CA THR A 190 5.18 7.11 29.50
C THR A 190 4.13 7.92 28.71
N ALA A 191 3.11 7.20 28.23
CA ALA A 191 1.95 7.75 27.54
C ALA A 191 1.03 8.50 28.52
N VAL A 192 0.74 9.77 28.21
CA VAL A 192 -0.39 10.51 28.78
C VAL A 192 -1.60 10.28 27.85
N ALA A 193 -2.62 9.60 28.38
CA ALA A 193 -3.85 9.30 27.68
C ALA A 193 -4.71 10.56 27.53
N VAL A 194 -4.96 10.98 26.29
CA VAL A 194 -6.08 11.86 25.93
C VAL A 194 -6.77 11.21 24.73
N ALA A 195 -8.03 10.82 24.90
CA ALA A 195 -8.84 10.21 23.86
C ALA A 195 -9.27 11.28 22.82
N PRO A 196 -9.00 11.09 21.51
CA PRO A 196 -9.58 11.95 20.49
C PRO A 196 -10.81 11.29 19.84
N SER A 197 -11.87 12.08 19.71
CA SER A 197 -13.06 11.80 18.91
C SER A 197 -12.68 11.48 17.46
N LYS A 198 -13.31 10.43 16.91
CA LYS A 198 -13.02 9.83 15.61
C LYS A 198 -13.29 10.79 14.45
N MET A 199 -12.22 11.34 13.88
CA MET A 199 -12.16 11.63 12.44
C MET A 199 -11.37 10.50 11.77
N GLU A 200 -12.05 9.66 11.00
CA GLU A 200 -11.35 8.71 10.15
C GLU A 200 -10.99 9.40 8.84
N ILE A 201 -9.69 9.61 8.58
CA ILE A 201 -9.11 10.05 7.29
C ILE A 201 -9.70 9.27 6.09
N LYS A 202 -10.20 8.04 6.33
CA LYS A 202 -10.93 7.22 5.35
C LYS A 202 -12.19 7.89 4.76
N GLN A 203 -12.86 8.77 5.50
CA GLN A 203 -14.13 9.38 5.10
C GLN A 203 -13.95 10.57 4.13
N TRP A 204 -12.72 11.10 4.04
CA TRP A 204 -12.35 12.20 3.14
C TRP A 204 -12.24 11.76 1.66
N PHE A 205 -11.93 10.48 1.42
CA PHE A 205 -11.70 9.92 0.08
C PHE A 205 -12.95 9.79 -0.80
N PRO A 206 -14.10 9.30 -0.30
CA PRO A 206 -15.34 9.30 -1.06
C PRO A 206 -15.75 10.70 -1.54
N SER A 207 -15.55 11.72 -0.71
CA SER A 207 -16.01 13.10 -0.96
C SER A 207 -15.31 13.76 -2.14
N MET A 208 -13.96 13.70 -2.21
CA MET A 208 -13.20 14.26 -3.34
C MET A 208 -13.51 13.52 -4.67
N SER A 209 -13.71 12.19 -4.61
CA SER A 209 -14.12 11.42 -5.79
C SER A 209 -15.57 11.69 -6.22
N GLY A 210 -16.43 12.07 -5.27
CA GLY A 210 -17.82 12.49 -5.52
C GLY A 210 -17.90 13.80 -6.29
N ILE A 211 -17.05 14.78 -5.96
CA ILE A 211 -16.98 16.07 -6.68
C ILE A 211 -16.69 15.87 -8.17
N ALA A 212 -15.76 14.95 -8.51
CA ALA A 212 -15.41 14.65 -9.90
C ALA A 212 -16.49 13.86 -10.65
N ARG A 213 -17.30 13.04 -9.95
CA ARG A 213 -18.35 12.20 -10.55
C ARG A 213 -19.71 12.91 -10.71
N ALA A 214 -19.96 13.99 -9.97
CA ALA A 214 -21.29 14.61 -9.86
C ALA A 214 -21.64 15.66 -10.95
N GLN A 215 -20.97 15.69 -12.10
CA GLN A 215 -21.38 16.63 -13.17
C GLN A 215 -22.78 16.27 -13.68
N GLY A 216 -23.76 17.16 -13.41
CA GLY A 216 -25.18 17.01 -13.74
C GLY A 216 -26.13 16.97 -12.53
N GLU A 217 -25.61 16.83 -11.30
CA GLU A 217 -26.38 16.86 -10.06
C GLU A 217 -25.78 17.91 -9.11
N GLU A 218 -26.07 19.19 -9.38
CA GLU A 218 -25.58 20.38 -8.67
C GLU A 218 -25.63 20.23 -7.14
N ALA A 219 -26.71 19.61 -6.62
CA ALA A 219 -26.91 19.38 -5.19
C ALA A 219 -25.93 18.37 -4.58
N LYS A 220 -25.62 17.27 -5.29
CA LYS A 220 -24.65 16.28 -4.79
C LYS A 220 -23.21 16.81 -4.85
N LYS A 221 -22.92 17.64 -5.85
CA LYS A 221 -21.66 18.36 -5.96
C LYS A 221 -21.47 19.35 -4.80
N ALA A 222 -22.49 20.15 -4.48
CA ALA A 222 -22.46 21.09 -3.36
C ALA A 222 -22.24 20.38 -2.02
N ALA A 223 -23.00 19.31 -1.74
CA ALA A 223 -22.83 18.53 -0.51
C ALA A 223 -21.43 17.92 -0.37
N ALA A 224 -20.82 17.47 -1.48
CA ALA A 224 -19.46 16.95 -1.46
C ALA A 224 -18.40 18.05 -1.21
N ILE A 225 -18.64 19.27 -1.71
CA ILE A 225 -17.79 20.43 -1.40
C ILE A 225 -17.90 20.80 0.08
N ASP A 226 -19.11 20.87 0.62
CA ASP A 226 -19.34 21.20 2.03
C ASP A 226 -18.63 20.21 2.96
N GLN A 227 -18.70 18.90 2.63
CA GLN A 227 -18.00 17.87 3.39
C GLN A 227 -16.47 18.03 3.34
N VAL A 228 -15.91 18.45 2.21
CA VAL A 228 -14.47 18.73 2.09
C VAL A 228 -14.10 19.97 2.91
N VAL A 229 -14.91 21.02 2.88
CA VAL A 229 -14.70 22.25 3.67
C VAL A 229 -14.77 21.96 5.17
N GLU A 230 -15.74 21.18 5.61
CA GLU A 230 -15.85 20.74 7.02
C GLU A 230 -14.60 19.95 7.45
N GLY A 231 -14.14 19.01 6.62
CA GLY A 231 -12.91 18.26 6.88
C GLY A 231 -11.66 19.14 6.97
N LEU A 232 -11.55 20.18 6.14
CA LEU A 232 -10.43 21.12 6.18
C LEU A 232 -10.44 21.99 7.45
N SER A 233 -11.62 22.43 7.89
CA SER A 233 -11.76 23.18 9.16
C SER A 233 -11.32 22.34 10.36
N LEU A 234 -11.66 21.06 10.37
CA LEU A 234 -11.24 20.16 11.44
C LEU A 234 -9.72 19.87 11.42
N LEU A 235 -9.12 19.83 10.22
CA LEU A 235 -7.68 19.72 10.08
C LEU A 235 -6.95 21.00 10.53
N GLU A 236 -7.50 22.19 10.27
CA GLU A 236 -6.97 23.46 10.76
C GLU A 236 -6.88 23.46 12.30
N ASP A 237 -7.95 23.04 12.98
CA ASP A 237 -7.95 22.90 14.44
C ASP A 237 -6.91 21.88 14.93
N ALA A 238 -6.68 20.82 14.15
CA ALA A 238 -5.70 19.79 14.45
C ALA A 238 -4.25 20.26 14.22
N VAL A 239 -4.00 21.17 13.27
CA VAL A 239 -2.65 21.74 13.02
C VAL A 239 -2.10 22.31 14.32
N GLY A 240 -2.84 23.20 14.99
CA GLY A 240 -2.37 23.82 16.23
C GLY A 240 -2.12 22.82 17.35
N LYS A 241 -3.04 21.85 17.53
CA LYS A 241 -2.98 20.86 18.62
C LYS A 241 -1.85 19.84 18.44
N ILE A 242 -1.64 19.36 17.21
CA ILE A 242 -0.68 18.29 16.91
C ILE A 242 0.72 18.85 16.68
N SER A 243 0.85 19.92 15.90
CA SER A 243 2.16 20.55 15.64
C SER A 243 2.73 21.23 16.88
N LYS A 244 1.89 21.61 17.85
CA LYS A 244 2.29 22.39 19.03
C LYS A 244 3.06 23.67 18.65
N GLY A 245 2.64 24.32 17.55
CA GLY A 245 3.25 25.54 17.03
C GLY A 245 4.46 25.33 16.10
N LYS A 246 4.84 24.07 15.85
CA LYS A 246 5.94 23.71 14.94
C LYS A 246 5.52 23.78 13.46
N PRO A 247 6.47 23.81 12.50
CA PRO A 247 6.14 24.00 11.10
C PRO A 247 5.35 22.87 10.44
N PHE A 248 5.47 21.65 10.96
CA PHE A 248 4.85 20.43 10.43
C PHE A 248 4.06 19.69 11.51
N PHE A 249 3.18 18.77 11.10
CA PHE A 249 2.52 17.84 12.03
C PHE A 249 3.54 16.91 12.71
N GLY A 250 4.62 16.55 12.02
CA GLY A 250 5.79 15.85 12.57
C GLY A 250 6.66 16.71 13.48
N GLY A 251 6.33 17.98 13.68
CA GLY A 251 7.12 18.93 14.44
C GLY A 251 8.04 19.75 13.55
N ASP A 252 9.36 19.63 13.75
CA ASP A 252 10.36 20.44 13.05
C ASP A 252 10.64 19.94 11.63
N THR A 253 10.30 18.69 11.35
CA THR A 253 10.49 18.02 10.05
C THR A 253 9.19 17.37 9.58
N ILE A 254 9.12 17.09 8.28
CA ILE A 254 8.00 16.38 7.67
C ILE A 254 7.83 15.00 8.32
N GLY A 255 6.68 14.77 8.93
CA GLY A 255 6.30 13.50 9.54
C GLY A 255 5.25 12.73 8.74
N PHE A 256 4.74 11.65 9.33
CA PHE A 256 3.76 10.78 8.69
C PHE A 256 2.49 11.51 8.25
N LEU A 257 1.91 12.33 9.13
CA LEU A 257 0.66 13.03 8.83
C LEU A 257 0.85 14.10 7.75
N ASP A 258 2.03 14.73 7.71
CA ASP A 258 2.39 15.67 6.65
C ASP A 258 2.43 14.98 5.29
N ILE A 259 3.04 13.79 5.19
CA ILE A 259 3.07 13.01 3.94
C ILE A 259 1.66 12.54 3.55
N ALA A 260 0.92 12.01 4.52
CA ALA A 260 -0.42 11.47 4.30
C ALA A 260 -1.36 12.56 3.76
N LEU A 261 -1.33 13.76 4.32
CA LEU A 261 -2.17 14.87 3.85
C LEU A 261 -1.57 15.55 2.61
N GLY A 262 -0.25 15.74 2.60
CA GLY A 262 0.50 16.48 1.59
C GLY A 262 0.45 15.85 0.21
N CYS A 263 0.35 14.51 0.12
CA CYS A 263 0.22 13.82 -1.17
C CYS A 263 -1.08 14.17 -1.93
N PHE A 264 -2.04 14.82 -1.27
CA PHE A 264 -3.27 15.28 -1.91
C PHE A 264 -3.24 16.74 -2.37
N LEU A 265 -2.23 17.53 -2.01
CA LEU A 265 -2.18 18.95 -2.34
C LEU A 265 -2.26 19.22 -3.85
N GLY A 266 -1.63 18.36 -4.66
CA GLY A 266 -1.78 18.44 -6.12
C GLY A 266 -3.24 18.32 -6.57
N TRP A 267 -3.99 17.37 -6.01
CA TRP A 267 -5.40 17.17 -6.32
C TRP A 267 -6.30 18.29 -5.79
N VAL A 268 -5.99 18.84 -4.61
CA VAL A 268 -6.69 20.01 -4.07
C VAL A 268 -6.58 21.18 -5.05
N ARG A 269 -5.37 21.49 -5.53
CA ARG A 269 -5.13 22.56 -6.52
C ARG A 269 -5.86 22.33 -7.84
N VAL A 270 -5.92 21.09 -8.32
CA VAL A 270 -6.71 20.73 -9.51
C VAL A 270 -8.20 20.96 -9.28
N THR A 271 -8.73 20.59 -8.12
CA THR A 271 -10.13 20.83 -7.76
C THR A 271 -10.44 22.32 -7.66
N GLU A 272 -9.59 23.10 -6.97
CA GLU A 272 -9.73 24.56 -6.89
C GLU A 272 -9.83 25.20 -8.28
N ARG A 273 -8.92 24.82 -9.18
CA ARG A 273 -8.91 25.31 -10.57
C ARG A 273 -10.14 24.89 -11.37
N THR A 274 -10.52 23.62 -11.29
CA THR A 274 -11.61 23.08 -12.12
C THR A 274 -12.99 23.52 -11.64
N GLN A 275 -13.13 23.84 -10.36
CA GLN A 275 -14.40 24.28 -9.76
C GLN A 275 -14.49 25.79 -9.55
N GLY A 276 -13.39 26.53 -9.72
CA GLY A 276 -13.35 27.97 -9.43
C GLY A 276 -13.49 28.26 -7.93
N LEU A 277 -13.06 27.34 -7.07
CA LEU A 277 -13.17 27.45 -5.60
C LEU A 277 -11.77 27.60 -5.00
N LYS A 278 -11.71 28.15 -3.79
CA LYS A 278 -10.48 28.23 -3.00
C LYS A 278 -10.69 27.43 -1.71
N LEU A 279 -10.06 26.26 -1.64
CA LEU A 279 -10.17 25.31 -0.53
C LEU A 279 -9.11 25.61 0.53
N LEU A 280 -7.86 25.82 0.14
CA LEU A 280 -6.77 26.24 1.02
C LEU A 280 -6.68 27.77 1.09
N ASP A 281 -7.73 28.38 1.64
CA ASP A 281 -7.77 29.83 1.79
C ASP A 281 -7.13 30.27 3.11
N GLN A 282 -6.07 31.06 3.02
CA GLN A 282 -5.36 31.59 4.18
C GLN A 282 -6.26 32.43 5.11
N ALA A 283 -7.33 33.04 4.60
CA ALA A 283 -8.28 33.77 5.41
C ALA A 283 -9.16 32.86 6.30
N LYS A 284 -9.37 31.61 5.89
CA LYS A 284 -10.26 30.66 6.57
C LYS A 284 -9.49 29.61 7.37
N ILE A 285 -8.39 29.10 6.81
CA ILE A 285 -7.56 28.04 7.38
C ILE A 285 -6.06 28.41 7.29
N PRO A 286 -5.64 29.48 8.01
CA PRO A 286 -4.30 30.07 7.89
C PRO A 286 -3.16 29.11 8.25
N GLY A 287 -3.35 28.22 9.22
CA GLY A 287 -2.36 27.24 9.65
C GLY A 287 -2.09 26.21 8.58
N LEU A 288 -3.16 25.65 8.00
CA LEU A 288 -3.09 24.63 6.95
C LEU A 288 -2.58 25.22 5.64
N ALA A 289 -2.97 26.46 5.30
CA ALA A 289 -2.42 27.17 4.15
C ALA A 289 -0.89 27.34 4.27
N LYS A 290 -0.40 27.83 5.42
CA LYS A 290 1.05 27.98 5.68
C LYS A 290 1.77 26.64 5.71
N TRP A 291 1.16 25.61 6.29
CA TRP A 291 1.69 24.25 6.28
C TRP A 291 1.85 23.71 4.85
N ALA A 292 0.83 23.88 3.99
CA ALA A 292 0.86 23.40 2.62
C ALA A 292 1.96 24.06 1.78
N GLU A 293 2.18 25.36 1.98
CA GLU A 293 3.29 26.10 1.36
C GLU A 293 4.65 25.54 1.81
N ARG A 294 4.86 25.37 3.11
CA ARG A 294 6.10 24.81 3.67
C ARG A 294 6.36 23.39 3.18
N PHE A 295 5.32 22.55 3.19
CA PHE A 295 5.41 21.17 2.72
C PHE A 295 5.83 21.10 1.25
N CYS A 296 5.24 21.93 0.38
CA CYS A 296 5.60 21.96 -1.05
C CYS A 296 6.99 22.56 -1.31
N ALA A 297 7.47 23.45 -0.44
CA ALA A 297 8.78 24.08 -0.55
C ALA A 297 9.93 23.19 -0.04
N ASP A 298 9.61 22.17 0.77
CA ASP A 298 10.61 21.26 1.31
C ASP A 298 11.39 20.52 0.20
N SER A 299 12.69 20.38 0.40
CA SER A 299 13.60 19.75 -0.57
C SER A 299 13.19 18.31 -0.95
N ALA A 300 12.59 17.55 -0.03
CA ALA A 300 12.13 16.19 -0.28
C ALA A 300 10.84 16.14 -1.13
N VAL A 301 10.08 17.23 -1.18
CA VAL A 301 8.75 17.27 -1.81
C VAL A 301 8.77 18.05 -3.12
N LYS A 302 9.50 19.16 -3.19
CA LYS A 302 9.47 20.10 -4.33
C LYS A 302 9.73 19.42 -5.68
N GLY A 303 10.60 18.41 -5.72
CA GLY A 303 10.94 17.68 -6.95
C GLY A 303 9.94 16.60 -7.37
N VAL A 304 9.05 16.16 -6.48
CA VAL A 304 8.10 15.06 -6.73
C VAL A 304 6.64 15.51 -6.76
N MET A 305 6.34 16.72 -6.28
CA MET A 305 5.01 17.30 -6.34
C MET A 305 4.64 17.61 -7.81
N PRO A 306 3.56 17.03 -8.35
CA PRO A 306 3.19 17.26 -9.74
C PRO A 306 2.76 18.71 -9.99
N GLU A 307 3.10 19.23 -11.17
CA GLU A 307 2.55 20.48 -11.68
C GLU A 307 1.03 20.38 -11.83
N THR A 308 0.32 21.41 -11.39
CA THR A 308 -1.16 21.44 -11.36
C THR A 308 -1.75 21.23 -12.77
N GLU A 309 -1.13 21.82 -13.79
CA GLU A 309 -1.51 21.73 -15.20
C GLU A 309 -1.46 20.28 -15.71
N LYS A 310 -0.30 19.63 -15.55
CA LYS A 310 -0.09 18.23 -15.95
C LYS A 310 -1.05 17.29 -15.22
N LEU A 311 -1.27 17.53 -13.93
CA LEU A 311 -2.20 16.73 -13.14
C LEU A 311 -3.66 16.95 -13.56
N ALA A 312 -4.05 18.17 -13.93
CA ALA A 312 -5.38 18.47 -14.44
C ALA A 312 -5.64 17.81 -15.82
N GLU A 313 -4.64 17.78 -16.69
CA GLU A 313 -4.72 17.05 -17.97
C GLU A 313 -4.86 15.54 -17.75
N PHE A 314 -4.05 14.97 -16.85
CA PHE A 314 -4.18 13.58 -16.45
C PHE A 314 -5.58 13.28 -15.86
N ALA A 315 -6.13 14.19 -15.06
CA ALA A 315 -7.48 14.06 -14.52
C ALA A 315 -8.55 13.99 -15.63
N LYS A 316 -8.43 14.82 -16.68
CA LYS A 316 -9.33 14.76 -17.86
C LYS A 316 -9.25 13.40 -18.55
N LEU A 317 -8.05 12.86 -18.74
CA LEU A 317 -7.85 11.54 -19.37
C LEU A 317 -8.49 10.41 -18.54
N ILE A 318 -8.30 10.44 -17.22
CA ILE A 318 -8.89 9.45 -16.32
C ILE A 318 -10.42 9.57 -16.29
N MET A 319 -10.97 10.78 -16.22
CA MET A 319 -12.41 11.00 -16.26
C MET A 319 -13.03 10.56 -17.61
N ALA A 320 -12.34 10.79 -18.73
CA ALA A 320 -12.78 10.30 -20.04
C ALA A 320 -12.82 8.76 -20.09
N LYS A 321 -11.82 8.07 -19.52
CA LYS A 321 -11.80 6.60 -19.41
C LYS A 321 -12.93 6.06 -18.53
N PHE A 322 -13.32 6.77 -17.47
CA PHE A 322 -14.48 6.38 -16.64
C PHE A 322 -15.83 6.69 -17.28
N ARG A 323 -15.87 7.59 -18.27
CA ARG A 323 -17.07 7.90 -19.07
C ARG A 323 -17.25 6.99 -20.29
N ALA A 324 -16.20 6.31 -20.72
CA ALA A 324 -16.31 5.34 -21.80
C ALA A 324 -17.21 4.17 -21.36
N PRO A 325 -18.22 3.79 -22.17
CA PRO A 325 -18.98 2.59 -21.88
C PRO A 325 -18.04 1.37 -21.82
N PRO A 326 -18.33 0.37 -20.97
CA PRO A 326 -17.53 -0.84 -20.93
C PRO A 326 -17.46 -1.45 -22.34
N PRO A 327 -16.31 -2.00 -22.75
CA PRO A 327 -16.18 -2.66 -24.04
C PRO A 327 -17.25 -3.76 -24.16
N GLN A 328 -17.95 -3.78 -25.29
CA GLN A 328 -19.00 -4.74 -25.63
C GLN A 328 -18.45 -6.16 -25.75
#